data_AF-A0A9X2E9E4-F1
#
_entry.id   AF-A0A9X2E9E4-F1
#
_cell.length_a   1.000
_cell.length_b   1.000
_cell.length_c   1.000
_cell.angle_alpha   90.00
_cell.angle_beta   90.00
_cell.angle_gamma   90.00
#
_symmetry.space_group_name_H-M   'P 1'
#
loop_
_entity.id
_entity.type
_entity.pdbx_description
1 polymer ?
#
loop_
_entity_poly.entity_id
_entity_poly.type
_entity_poly.pdbx_seq_one_letter_code
_entity_poly.pdbx_strand_id
1 'polypeptide(L)'
;MDVVAATPDAIRRYGDASAAMAATTATVGAVDQAATMAAAVPVFGLIGQDFLLSFAYAQANHLASVSELAAVHAGTAVTAYEGAATYETTDAGSAAKVGKVGDSL
;
A
#
# COMPACT_ATOMS: atom_id res chain seq x y z
N MET A 1 2.56 -27.01 21.11
CA MET A 1 2.00 -25.72 21.55
C MET A 1 2.29 -24.73 20.45
N ASP A 2 1.28 -24.29 19.72
CA ASP A 2 1.47 -23.19 18.77
C ASP A 2 1.68 -21.91 19.58
N VAL A 3 2.84 -21.28 19.38
CA VAL A 3 3.16 -20.00 20.01
C VAL A 3 2.77 -18.89 19.05
N VAL A 4 1.90 -17.99 19.49
CA VAL A 4 1.62 -16.76 18.74
C VAL A 4 2.80 -15.83 18.96
N ALA A 5 3.62 -15.64 17.92
CA ALA A 5 4.80 -14.77 17.96
C ALA A 5 4.74 -13.73 16.84
N ALA A 6 4.91 -12.46 17.20
CA ALA A 6 5.13 -11.42 16.21
C ALA A 6 6.60 -11.49 15.78
N THR A 7 6.84 -11.64 14.46
CA THR A 7 8.20 -11.68 13.90
C THR A 7 8.46 -10.34 13.19
N PRO A 8 9.22 -9.41 13.79
CA PRO A 8 9.42 -8.06 13.25
C PRO A 8 9.95 -8.05 11.81
N ASP A 9 10.84 -8.99 11.48
CA ASP A 9 11.39 -9.15 10.13
C ASP A 9 10.31 -9.54 9.10
N ALA A 10 9.37 -10.41 9.47
CA ALA A 10 8.23 -10.74 8.60
C ALA A 10 7.28 -9.54 8.42
N ILE A 11 7.07 -8.76 9.48
CA ILE A 11 6.27 -7.53 9.43
C ILE A 11 6.92 -6.49 8.51
N ARG A 12 8.25 -6.33 8.57
CA ARG A 12 8.99 -5.45 7.64
C ARG A 12 8.87 -5.90 6.19
N ARG A 13 9.02 -7.20 5.91
CA ARG A 13 8.83 -7.74 4.54
C ARG A 13 7.42 -7.48 4.02
N TYR A 14 6.41 -7.57 4.87
CA TYR A 14 5.04 -7.19 4.49
C TYR A 14 4.93 -5.68 4.19
N GLY A 15 5.64 -4.85 4.96
CA GLY A 15 5.80 -3.42 4.67
C GLY A 15 6.44 -3.17 3.30
N ASP A 16 7.53 -3.86 2.99
CA ASP A 16 8.23 -3.77 1.69
C ASP A 16 7.31 -4.14 0.53
N ALA A 17 6.56 -5.24 0.68
CA ALA A 17 5.59 -5.68 -0.33
C ALA A 17 4.47 -4.64 -0.53
N SER A 18 3.96 -4.07 0.55
CA SER A 18 2.92 -3.03 0.50
C SER A 18 3.46 -1.76 -0.16
N ALA A 19 4.69 -1.36 0.13
CA ALA A 19 5.33 -0.20 -0.52
C ALA A 19 5.54 -0.44 -2.03
N ALA A 20 5.97 -1.64 -2.42
CA ALA A 20 6.12 -2.02 -3.83
C ALA A 20 4.76 -2.01 -4.57
N MET A 21 3.70 -2.51 -3.92
CA MET A 21 2.35 -2.45 -4.48
C MET A 21 1.84 -1.01 -4.61
N ALA A 22 2.08 -0.14 -3.62
CA ALA A 22 1.74 1.28 -3.72
C ALA A 22 2.39 1.94 -4.95
N ALA A 23 3.71 1.77 -5.11
CA ALA A 23 4.46 2.33 -6.22
C ALA A 23 4.00 1.78 -7.58
N THR A 24 3.77 0.47 -7.67
CA THR A 24 3.31 -0.19 -8.90
C THR A 24 1.92 0.30 -9.29
N THR A 25 0.96 0.29 -8.36
CA THR A 25 -0.43 0.71 -8.60
C THR A 25 -0.51 2.17 -9.02
N ALA A 26 0.25 3.06 -8.38
CA ALA A 26 0.31 4.48 -8.77
C ALA A 26 0.89 4.67 -10.18
N THR A 27 1.94 3.93 -10.53
CA THR A 27 2.63 4.08 -11.83
C THR A 27 1.81 3.48 -12.97
N VAL A 28 1.34 2.24 -12.82
CA VAL A 28 0.58 1.53 -13.85
C VAL A 28 -0.77 2.21 -14.09
N GLY A 29 -1.47 2.64 -13.04
CA GLY A 29 -2.75 3.32 -13.16
C GLY A 29 -2.71 4.60 -13.98
N ALA A 30 -1.64 5.41 -13.82
CA ALA A 30 -1.48 6.66 -14.56
C ALA A 30 -1.18 6.44 -16.05
N VAL A 31 -0.35 5.44 -16.38
CA VAL A 31 0.06 5.15 -17.76
C VAL A 31 -1.08 4.52 -18.57
N ASP A 32 -1.82 3.58 -17.97
CA ASP A 32 -2.90 2.83 -18.63
C ASP A 32 -4.05 3.74 -19.07
N GLN A 33 -4.39 4.73 -18.24
CA GLN A 33 -5.46 5.68 -18.54
C GLN A 33 -5.15 6.61 -19.72
N ALA A 34 -3.93 7.13 -19.80
CA ALA A 34 -3.53 8.01 -20.90
C ALA A 34 -3.52 7.25 -22.24
N ALA A 35 -2.98 6.03 -22.24
CA ALA A 35 -2.94 5.17 -23.42
C ALA A 35 -4.35 4.74 -23.85
N THR A 36 -5.20 4.36 -22.91
CA THR A 36 -6.58 3.93 -23.18
C THR A 36 -7.44 5.05 -23.76
N MET A 37 -7.37 6.26 -23.19
CA MET A 37 -8.09 7.43 -23.74
C MET A 37 -7.61 7.79 -25.14
N ALA A 38 -6.29 7.78 -25.39
CA ALA A 38 -5.72 8.08 -26.69
C ALA A 38 -6.14 7.05 -27.76
N ALA A 39 -6.26 5.78 -27.39
CA ALA A 39 -6.73 4.71 -28.28
C ALA A 39 -8.25 4.77 -28.54
N ALA A 40 -9.05 5.22 -27.58
CA ALA A 40 -10.51 5.25 -27.70
C ALA A 40 -11.02 6.38 -28.63
N VAL A 41 -10.37 7.54 -28.66
CA VAL A 41 -10.78 8.71 -29.45
C VAL A 41 -10.99 8.40 -30.95
N PRO A 42 -10.05 7.77 -31.67
CA PRO A 42 -10.23 7.46 -33.09
C PRO A 42 -11.25 6.35 -33.37
N VAL A 43 -11.51 5.45 -32.41
CA VAL A 43 -12.45 4.31 -32.58
C VAL A 43 -13.90 4.78 -32.55
N PHE A 44 -14.24 5.73 -31.67
CA PHE A 44 -15.62 6.17 -31.46
C PHE A 44 -16.04 7.35 -32.37
N GLY A 45 -15.09 8.06 -32.97
CA GLY A 45 -15.36 9.12 -33.95
C GLY A 45 -16.33 10.21 -33.45
N LEU A 46 -16.99 10.90 -34.39
CA LEU A 46 -17.92 11.99 -34.05
C LEU A 46 -19.24 11.53 -33.42
N ILE A 47 -19.65 10.28 -33.64
CA ILE A 47 -20.93 9.74 -33.16
C ILE A 47 -20.83 9.30 -31.70
N GLY A 48 -19.66 8.81 -31.26
CA GLY A 48 -19.45 8.35 -29.90
C GLY A 48 -19.03 9.42 -28.90
N GLN A 49 -19.25 10.71 -29.16
CA GLN A 49 -18.80 11.78 -28.25
C GLN A 49 -19.44 11.70 -26.85
N ASP A 50 -20.73 11.40 -26.75
CA ASP A 50 -21.40 11.23 -25.45
C ASP A 50 -20.84 10.02 -24.68
N PHE A 51 -20.48 8.97 -25.42
CA PHE A 51 -19.79 7.81 -24.86
C PHE A 51 -18.39 8.19 -24.38
N LEU A 52 -17.61 8.92 -25.18
CA LEU A 52 -16.26 9.38 -24.82
C LEU A 52 -16.28 10.29 -23.59
N LEU A 53 -17.29 11.15 -23.44
CA LEU A 53 -17.46 11.97 -22.23
C LEU A 53 -17.78 11.12 -21.00
N SER A 54 -18.71 10.18 -21.12
CA SER A 54 -19.06 9.26 -20.03
C SER A 54 -17.87 8.38 -19.65
N PHE A 55 -17.12 7.91 -20.65
CA PHE A 55 -15.92 7.11 -20.48
C PHE A 55 -14.81 7.92 -19.80
N ALA A 56 -14.58 9.17 -20.22
CA ALA A 56 -13.62 10.05 -19.58
C ALA A 56 -13.96 10.30 -18.09
N TYR A 57 -15.25 10.49 -17.77
CA TYR A 57 -15.70 10.63 -16.38
C TYR A 57 -15.47 9.34 -15.57
N ALA A 58 -15.84 8.19 -16.13
CA ALA A 58 -15.57 6.89 -15.50
C ALA A 58 -14.08 6.67 -15.26
N GLN A 59 -13.24 7.06 -16.23
CA GLN A 59 -11.79 6.93 -16.13
C GLN A 59 -11.21 7.89 -15.08
N ALA A 60 -11.76 9.10 -14.92
CA ALA A 60 -11.36 10.01 -13.85
C ALA A 60 -11.67 9.40 -12.46
N ASN A 61 -12.86 8.82 -12.28
CA ASN A 61 -13.21 8.11 -11.04
C ASN A 61 -12.31 6.89 -10.80
N HIS A 62 -12.01 6.13 -11.86
CA HIS A 62 -11.07 5.01 -11.78
C HIS A 62 -9.69 5.47 -11.29
N LEU A 63 -9.15 6.58 -11.82
CA LEU A 63 -7.86 7.12 -11.36
C LEU A 63 -7.89 7.49 -9.88
N ALA A 64 -8.96 8.14 -9.45
CA ALA A 64 -9.15 8.50 -8.06
C ALA A 64 -9.11 7.25 -7.16
N SER A 65 -9.88 6.22 -7.50
CA SER A 65 -9.89 4.95 -6.76
C SER A 65 -8.54 4.23 -6.77
N VAL A 66 -7.82 4.23 -7.90
CA VAL A 66 -6.47 3.64 -7.98
C VAL A 66 -5.46 4.42 -7.12
N SER A 67 -5.56 5.74 -7.11
CA SER A 67 -4.71 6.58 -6.25
C SER A 67 -4.98 6.35 -4.76
N GLU A 68 -6.25 6.18 -4.38
CA GLU A 68 -6.65 5.85 -3.02
C GLU A 68 -6.11 4.46 -2.61
N LEU A 69 -6.21 3.47 -3.51
CA LEU A 69 -5.66 2.14 -3.28
C LEU A 69 -4.14 2.17 -3.08
N ALA A 70 -3.42 2.95 -3.90
CA ALA A 70 -1.99 3.16 -3.73
C ALA A 70 -1.68 3.82 -2.37
N ALA A 71 -2.48 4.80 -1.95
CA ALA A 71 -2.32 5.46 -0.66
C ALA A 71 -2.56 4.48 0.52
N VAL A 72 -3.55 3.59 0.43
CA VAL A 72 -3.81 2.55 1.43
C VAL A 72 -2.61 1.61 1.58
N HIS A 73 -2.02 1.18 0.46
CA HIS A 73 -0.83 0.34 0.51
C HIS A 73 0.39 1.07 1.08
N ALA A 74 0.56 2.35 0.76
CA ALA A 74 1.61 3.18 1.36
C ALA A 74 1.42 3.33 2.88
N GLY A 75 0.19 3.60 3.34
CA GLY A 75 -0.14 3.65 4.76
C GLY A 75 0.10 2.32 5.47
N THR A 76 -0.28 1.22 4.83
CA THR A 76 -0.03 -0.14 5.34
C THR A 76 1.47 -0.41 5.51
N ALA A 77 2.29 0.03 4.56
CA ALA A 77 3.74 -0.10 4.66
C ALA A 77 4.30 0.67 5.86
N VAL A 78 3.89 1.94 6.03
CA VAL A 78 4.30 2.78 7.17
C VAL A 78 3.93 2.12 8.49
N THR A 79 2.66 1.72 8.65
CA THR A 79 2.20 1.08 9.88
C THR A 79 2.92 -0.23 10.16
N ALA A 80 3.28 -1.01 9.15
CA ALA A 80 4.07 -2.23 9.32
C ALA A 80 5.47 -1.93 9.85
N TYR A 81 6.18 -0.94 9.27
CA TYR A 81 7.51 -0.55 9.75
C TYR A 81 7.47 0.00 11.18
N GLU A 82 6.53 0.90 11.47
CA GLU A 82 6.36 1.47 12.81
C GLU A 82 5.98 0.41 13.85
N GLY A 83 5.10 -0.52 13.47
CA GLY A 83 4.70 -1.65 14.30
C GLY A 83 5.87 -2.56 14.65
N ALA A 84 6.70 -2.92 13.67
CA ALA A 84 7.90 -3.73 13.90
C ALA A 84 8.90 -3.04 14.83
N ALA A 85 9.16 -1.74 14.62
CA ALA A 85 10.05 -0.95 15.47
C ALA A 85 9.52 -0.80 16.90
N THR A 86 8.22 -0.55 17.05
CA THR A 86 7.56 -0.43 18.36
C THR A 86 7.61 -1.76 19.13
N TYR A 87 7.43 -2.88 18.42
CA TYR A 87 7.53 -4.21 19.03
C TYR A 87 8.93 -4.47 19.60
N GLU A 88 9.98 -4.28 18.80
CA GLU A 88 11.36 -4.53 19.22
C GLU A 88 11.80 -3.62 20.37
N THR A 89 11.44 -2.34 20.32
CA THR A 89 11.75 -1.39 21.41
C THR A 89 11.04 -1.78 22.71
N THR A 90 9.78 -2.22 22.63
CA THR A 90 9.02 -2.69 23.79
C THR A 90 9.57 -3.99 24.36
N ASP A 91 9.95 -4.93 23.49
CA ASP A 91 10.53 -6.21 23.88
C ASP A 91 11.89 -6.03 24.57
N ALA A 92 12.79 -5.25 23.96
CA ALA A 92 14.09 -4.91 24.57
C ALA A 92 13.93 -4.20 25.93
N GLY A 93 12.98 -3.27 26.04
CA GLY A 93 12.67 -2.60 27.30
C GLY A 93 12.11 -3.54 28.37
N SER A 94 11.33 -4.54 27.98
CA SER A 94 10.79 -5.57 28.88
C SER A 94 11.88 -6.53 29.34
N ALA A 95 12.71 -7.03 28.41
CA ALA A 95 13.85 -7.89 28.70
C ALA A 95 14.83 -7.22 29.67
N ALA A 96 15.13 -5.93 29.48
CA ALA A 96 16.00 -5.17 30.38
C ALA A 96 15.43 -5.05 31.81
N LYS A 97 14.10 -4.89 31.96
CA LYS A 97 13.45 -4.86 33.28
C LYS A 97 13.49 -6.22 33.96
N VAL A 98 13.21 -7.29 33.21
CA VAL A 98 13.26 -8.66 33.73
C VAL A 98 14.68 -9.04 34.15
N GLY A 99 15.69 -8.69 33.34
CA GLY A 99 17.11 -8.92 33.68
C GLY A 99 17.50 -8.27 35.00
N LYS A 100 17.11 -7.00 35.21
CA LYS A 100 17.36 -6.30 36.49
C LYS A 100 16.71 -6.98 37.70
N VAL A 101 15.53 -7.57 37.54
CA VAL A 101 14.87 -8.34 38.60
C VAL A 101 15.62 -9.65 38.85
N GLY A 102 16.05 -10.34 37.80
CA GLY A 102 16.83 -11.57 37.90
C GLY A 102 18.18 -11.37 38.61
N ASP A 103 18.85 -10.25 38.35
CA ASP A 103 20.11 -9.87 39.03
C ASP A 103 19.91 -9.49 40.51
N SER A 104 18.66 -9.28 40.95
CA SER A 104 18.31 -8.89 42.32
C SER A 104 17.87 -10.07 43.22
N LEU A 105 17.89 -11.30 42.71
CA LEU A 105 17.54 -12.55 43.42
C LEU A 105 18.79 -13.38 43.70
#